data_AF-A0A9P9FGJ5-F1
#
_entry.id   AF-A0A9P9FGJ5-F1
#
_cell.length_a   1.000
_cell.length_b   1.000
_cell.length_c   1.000
_cell.angle_alpha   90.00
_cell.angle_beta   90.00
_cell.angle_gamma   90.00
#
_symmetry.space_group_name_H-M   'P 1'
#
loop_
_entity.id
_entity.type
_entity.pdbx_description
1 polymer ?
#
loop_
_entity_poly.entity_id
_entity_poly.type
_entity_poly.pdbx_seq_one_letter_code
_entity_poly.pdbx_strand_id
1 'polypeptide(L)'
;MSQVFTLADVHSHNAKDDLYLIIRGKVYDATSFLDEHPGGEEILLEVAGQDATEAYIDTDHSEEADDALESLQVGILKMESDIKVDSATPVASLTNGNAKEVAAKVLKPDEFQEFELQEKVVLSHNVAIYRFKLPTPESIFGLPIGQHISIGAILPQPDGSTKEIIRSYTPISGDHQPGYFDLLIKSYPQGNISNHMASLVIGQSIQVRGPKGAFMYTPNMVRHFGMIAGGTGITPMLQIIDAIIRGRADGEKTMVDLIFANVNEQDILLKDGLDAMAQHDPGIRIHHVLNNPPEGWTGGVGFVTADMITKWLPRPADDVKVLLCGPPPMVSAMKKVTESLGYQKARPVSKLEDQVFAF
;
A
#
# COMPACT_ATOMS: atom_id res chain seq x y z
N MET A 1 29.90 -1.09 27.21
CA MET A 1 29.98 -1.56 25.82
C MET A 1 28.56 -1.92 25.42
N SER A 2 28.01 -1.27 24.39
CA SER A 2 26.64 -1.55 23.94
C SER A 2 26.60 -2.93 23.29
N GLN A 3 25.62 -3.75 23.65
CA GLN A 3 25.43 -5.08 23.05
C GLN A 3 25.15 -4.94 21.55
N VAL A 4 25.71 -5.82 20.74
CA VAL A 4 25.55 -5.82 19.28
C VAL A 4 24.59 -6.94 18.90
N PHE A 5 23.53 -6.60 18.17
CA PHE A 5 22.47 -7.51 17.75
C PHE A 5 22.47 -7.67 16.23
N THR A 6 22.23 -8.84 15.69
CA THR A 6 21.89 -9.02 14.27
C THR A 6 20.40 -8.78 14.04
N LEU A 7 19.98 -8.60 12.77
CA LEU A 7 18.55 -8.56 12.43
C LEU A 7 17.82 -9.83 12.87
N ALA A 8 18.46 -10.99 12.74
CA ALA A 8 17.87 -12.27 13.16
C ALA A 8 17.67 -12.31 14.69
N ASP A 9 18.60 -11.74 15.47
CA ASP A 9 18.44 -11.64 16.92
C ASP A 9 17.22 -10.79 17.26
N VAL A 10 17.09 -9.59 16.67
CA VAL A 10 15.94 -8.71 16.94
C VAL A 10 14.61 -9.31 16.45
N HIS A 11 14.58 -9.95 15.28
CA HIS A 11 13.39 -10.60 14.75
C HIS A 11 12.82 -11.70 15.64
N SER A 12 13.65 -12.30 16.50
CA SER A 12 13.20 -13.33 17.44
C SER A 12 12.41 -12.77 18.64
N HIS A 13 12.55 -11.47 18.93
CA HIS A 13 11.88 -10.75 20.02
C HIS A 13 10.64 -10.01 19.49
N ASN A 14 9.60 -10.77 19.12
CA ASN A 14 8.41 -10.28 18.43
C ASN A 14 7.08 -10.55 19.16
N ALA A 15 7.12 -10.76 20.48
CA ALA A 15 5.96 -11.15 21.30
C ALA A 15 5.66 -10.12 22.39
N LYS A 16 4.47 -10.19 23.00
CA LYS A 16 4.02 -9.25 24.05
C LYS A 16 4.95 -9.23 25.28
N ASP A 17 5.50 -10.39 25.65
CA ASP A 17 6.40 -10.59 26.77
C ASP A 17 7.88 -10.61 26.37
N ASP A 18 8.19 -10.34 25.10
CA ASP A 18 9.55 -10.28 24.55
C ASP A 18 9.57 -9.44 23.26
N LEU A 19 9.65 -8.11 23.40
CA LEU A 19 9.40 -7.15 22.33
C LEU A 19 10.59 -6.21 22.11
N TYR A 20 11.34 -6.45 21.04
CA TYR A 20 12.46 -5.58 20.67
C TYR A 20 12.13 -4.81 19.39
N LEU A 21 12.63 -3.58 19.31
CA LEU A 21 12.44 -2.69 18.17
C LEU A 21 13.76 -2.10 17.75
N ILE A 22 13.92 -1.86 16.45
CA ILE A 22 15.06 -1.10 15.91
C ILE A 22 14.56 0.29 15.59
N ILE A 23 15.16 1.32 16.19
CA ILE A 23 14.91 2.72 15.85
C ILE A 23 16.25 3.41 15.62
N ARG A 24 16.46 3.95 14.41
CA ARG A 24 17.69 4.65 14.00
C ARG A 24 18.96 3.81 14.26
N GLY A 25 18.90 2.50 13.99
CA GLY A 25 20.03 1.57 14.12
C GLY A 25 20.38 1.14 15.55
N LYS A 26 19.62 1.61 16.55
CA LYS A 26 19.71 1.18 17.95
C LYS A 26 18.61 0.15 18.23
N VAL A 27 18.89 -0.79 19.12
CA VAL A 27 17.95 -1.83 19.54
C VAL A 27 17.41 -1.47 20.92
N TYR A 28 16.09 -1.50 21.05
CA TYR A 28 15.37 -1.15 22.26
C TYR A 28 14.52 -2.33 22.71
N ASP A 29 14.57 -2.63 24.01
CA ASP A 29 13.66 -3.57 24.65
C ASP A 29 12.46 -2.78 25.16
N ALA A 30 11.35 -2.88 24.44
CA ALA A 30 10.11 -2.18 24.75
C ALA A 30 9.12 -3.07 25.54
N THR A 31 9.54 -4.25 25.99
CA THR A 31 8.69 -5.23 26.68
C THR A 31 8.01 -4.62 27.91
N SER A 32 8.76 -3.90 28.75
CA SER A 32 8.21 -3.27 29.96
C SER A 32 7.44 -1.97 29.68
N PHE A 33 7.61 -1.38 28.50
CA PHE A 33 6.98 -0.12 28.12
C PHE A 33 5.68 -0.32 27.32
N LEU A 34 5.42 -1.55 26.89
CA LEU A 34 4.32 -1.89 25.99
C LEU A 34 2.95 -1.42 26.48
N ASP A 35 2.63 -1.66 27.75
CA ASP A 35 1.35 -1.27 28.36
C ASP A 35 1.30 0.24 28.70
N GLU A 36 2.45 0.92 28.70
CA GLU A 36 2.58 2.36 29.01
C GLU A 36 2.64 3.24 27.76
N HIS A 37 2.72 2.63 26.57
CA HIS A 37 2.85 3.35 25.31
C HIS A 37 1.60 4.20 25.00
N PRO A 38 1.71 5.55 24.90
CA PRO A 38 0.56 6.44 24.70
C PRO A 38 -0.22 6.20 23.40
N GLY A 39 0.43 5.61 22.38
CA GLY A 39 -0.19 5.23 21.11
C GLY A 39 -0.98 3.91 21.16
N GLY A 40 -0.95 3.20 22.30
CA GLY A 40 -1.53 1.87 22.50
C GLY A 40 -0.51 0.76 22.26
N GLU A 41 -0.72 -0.38 22.93
CA GLU A 41 0.15 -1.57 22.82
C GLU A 41 0.18 -2.15 21.40
N GLU A 42 -0.93 -2.02 20.66
CA GLU A 42 -1.08 -2.66 19.36
C GLU A 42 -0.10 -2.10 18.32
N ILE A 43 0.22 -0.80 18.42
CA ILE A 43 1.15 -0.12 17.50
C ILE A 43 2.58 -0.65 17.66
N LEU A 44 3.02 -0.93 18.89
CA LEU A 44 4.35 -1.51 19.13
C LEU A 44 4.40 -2.98 18.70
N LEU A 45 3.30 -3.72 18.87
CA LEU A 45 3.21 -5.12 18.44
C LEU A 45 3.25 -5.27 16.90
N GLU A 46 2.72 -4.30 16.14
CA GLU A 46 2.78 -4.32 14.66
C GLU A 46 4.20 -4.27 14.11
N VAL A 47 5.11 -3.62 14.85
CA VAL A 47 6.52 -3.46 14.49
C VAL A 47 7.47 -4.29 15.36
N ALA A 48 6.93 -5.17 16.22
CA ALA A 48 7.71 -6.02 17.11
C ALA A 48 8.70 -6.90 16.34
N GLY A 49 9.95 -6.92 16.81
CA GLY A 49 11.07 -7.60 16.17
C GLY A 49 11.52 -6.97 14.84
N GLN A 50 11.08 -5.76 14.52
CA GLN A 50 11.35 -5.10 13.24
C GLN A 50 12.01 -3.73 13.43
N ASP A 51 12.37 -3.11 12.31
CA ASP A 51 12.79 -1.71 12.27
C ASP A 51 11.58 -0.78 12.20
N ALA A 52 11.30 -0.16 13.34
CA ALA A 52 10.19 0.75 13.58
C ALA A 52 10.56 2.22 13.32
N THR A 53 11.74 2.51 12.76
CA THR A 53 12.22 3.90 12.59
C THR A 53 11.23 4.78 11.83
N GLU A 54 10.62 4.28 10.76
CA GLU A 54 9.63 5.05 10.00
C GLU A 54 8.33 5.22 10.77
N ALA A 55 7.79 4.17 11.39
CA ALA A 55 6.58 4.27 12.22
C ALA A 55 6.76 5.29 13.37
N TYR A 56 7.98 5.34 13.92
CA TYR A 56 8.37 6.31 14.93
C TYR A 56 8.44 7.74 14.38
N ILE A 57 8.98 7.94 13.18
CA ILE A 57 9.09 9.29 12.58
C ILE A 57 7.73 9.80 12.08
N ASP A 58 6.93 8.96 11.43
CA ASP A 58 5.64 9.33 10.80
C ASP A 58 4.56 9.76 11.80
N THR A 59 4.72 9.35 13.06
CA THR A 59 3.79 9.68 14.15
C THR A 59 4.11 11.04 14.80
N ASP A 60 5.25 11.66 14.48
CA ASP A 60 5.72 12.93 15.05
C ASP A 60 5.79 12.91 16.59
N HIS A 61 6.53 11.93 17.14
CA HIS A 61 6.75 11.77 18.58
C HIS A 61 7.49 12.99 19.18
N SER A 62 7.11 13.42 20.40
CA SER A 62 7.68 14.60 21.06
C SER A 62 9.09 14.36 21.63
N GLU A 63 9.79 15.43 22.05
CA GLU A 63 11.12 15.31 22.66
C GLU A 63 11.10 14.42 23.93
N GLU A 64 10.01 14.45 24.70
CA GLU A 64 9.85 13.57 25.88
C GLU A 64 9.76 12.08 25.51
N ALA A 65 9.26 11.76 24.30
CA ALA A 65 9.25 10.38 23.81
C ALA A 65 10.64 9.92 23.37
N ASP A 66 11.46 10.82 22.82
CA ASP A 66 12.87 10.55 22.51
C ASP A 66 13.68 10.26 23.79
N ASP A 67 13.45 11.00 24.87
CA ASP A 67 14.07 10.77 26.19
C ASP A 67 13.64 9.41 26.79
N ALA A 68 12.34 9.08 26.72
CA ALA A 68 11.84 7.79 27.17
C ALA A 68 12.44 6.63 26.35
N LEU A 69 12.58 6.81 25.03
CA LEU A 69 13.17 5.84 24.14
C LEU A 69 14.64 5.54 24.49
N GLU A 70 15.44 6.56 24.86
CA GLU A 70 16.83 6.33 25.28
C GLU A 70 16.94 5.38 26.48
N SER A 71 15.98 5.42 27.40
CA SER A 71 15.97 4.55 28.58
C SER A 71 15.74 3.06 28.27
N LEU A 72 15.15 2.76 27.11
CA LEU A 72 14.83 1.40 26.65
C LEU A 72 15.96 0.78 25.82
N GLN A 73 17.03 1.53 25.55
CA GLN A 73 18.09 1.08 24.64
C GLN A 73 18.91 -0.07 25.25
N VAL A 74 18.91 -1.23 24.59
CA VAL A 74 19.70 -2.41 25.00
C VAL A 74 20.91 -2.66 24.13
N GLY A 75 20.97 -2.08 22.92
CA GLY A 75 22.12 -2.28 22.05
C GLY A 75 22.07 -1.52 20.73
N ILE A 76 22.86 -2.00 19.79
CA ILE A 76 22.97 -1.49 18.42
C ILE A 76 22.93 -2.64 17.42
N LEU A 77 22.43 -2.39 16.22
CA LEU A 77 22.35 -3.39 15.16
C LEU A 77 23.72 -3.59 14.46
N LYS A 78 24.08 -4.85 14.18
CA LYS A 78 25.28 -5.26 13.46
C LYS A 78 25.14 -4.93 11.97
N MET A 79 26.04 -4.10 11.45
CA MET A 79 26.15 -3.79 10.03
C MET A 79 27.04 -4.82 9.32
N GLU A 80 26.64 -5.32 8.15
CA GLU A 80 27.49 -6.19 7.30
C GLU A 80 27.96 -5.45 6.04
N SER A 81 29.22 -5.65 5.67
CA SER A 81 29.89 -5.01 4.54
C SER A 81 30.41 -6.02 3.50
N ASP A 82 30.22 -5.67 2.22
CA ASP A 82 30.88 -6.09 0.97
C ASP A 82 30.54 -7.44 0.30
N ILE A 83 29.80 -7.41 -0.83
CA ILE A 83 29.96 -8.37 -1.95
C ILE A 83 29.85 -7.65 -3.33
N LYS A 84 30.82 -7.96 -4.21
CA LYS A 84 30.99 -7.51 -5.60
C LYS A 84 30.20 -8.37 -6.60
N VAL A 85 29.66 -7.74 -7.64
CA VAL A 85 28.90 -8.36 -8.75
C VAL A 85 29.84 -8.74 -9.89
N ASP A 86 29.62 -9.90 -10.53
CA ASP A 86 30.18 -10.20 -11.85
C ASP A 86 29.16 -10.91 -12.76
N SER A 87 29.20 -10.53 -14.04
CA SER A 87 28.28 -10.83 -15.14
C SER A 87 28.60 -12.12 -15.90
N ALA A 88 27.58 -12.80 -16.47
CA ALA A 88 27.52 -13.23 -17.88
C ALA A 88 26.36 -14.21 -18.18
N THR A 89 25.65 -13.96 -19.28
CA THR A 89 24.71 -14.88 -19.97
C THR A 89 25.47 -15.91 -20.84
N PRO A 90 24.82 -17.00 -21.32
CA PRO A 90 24.23 -16.96 -22.67
C PRO A 90 22.93 -17.77 -22.90
N VAL A 91 22.33 -17.48 -24.05
CA VAL A 91 21.01 -17.87 -24.60
C VAL A 91 21.07 -19.21 -25.36
N ALA A 92 19.98 -20.02 -25.32
CA ALA A 92 19.21 -20.51 -26.49
C ALA A 92 18.42 -21.83 -26.23
N SER A 93 17.13 -21.88 -26.57
CA SER A 93 16.59 -22.60 -27.76
C SER A 93 15.07 -22.84 -27.68
N LEU A 94 14.43 -22.76 -28.86
CA LEU A 94 12.99 -22.79 -29.15
C LEU A 94 12.44 -24.21 -29.32
N THR A 95 11.18 -24.44 -28.94
CA THR A 95 10.31 -25.44 -29.59
C THR A 95 8.86 -24.97 -29.70
N ASN A 96 8.27 -25.24 -30.88
CA ASN A 96 6.90 -24.94 -31.31
C ASN A 96 5.78 -25.56 -30.46
N GLY A 97 4.64 -24.87 -30.39
CA GLY A 97 3.36 -25.46 -30.00
C GLY A 97 2.18 -24.54 -30.31
N ASN A 98 1.39 -24.88 -31.33
CA ASN A 98 0.18 -24.16 -31.70
C ASN A 98 -0.98 -24.59 -30.78
N ALA A 99 -1.37 -23.72 -29.86
CA ALA A 99 -2.62 -23.74 -29.10
C ALA A 99 -3.01 -22.28 -28.87
N LYS A 100 -4.31 -21.95 -28.76
CA LYS A 100 -4.74 -20.60 -28.34
C LYS A 100 -4.03 -20.27 -27.02
N GLU A 101 -2.96 -19.49 -27.11
CA GLU A 101 -2.06 -19.23 -25.99
C GLU A 101 -2.84 -18.40 -24.97
N VAL A 102 -3.16 -19.04 -23.84
CA VAL A 102 -3.57 -18.30 -22.65
C VAL A 102 -2.38 -17.42 -22.33
N ALA A 103 -2.58 -16.10 -22.34
CA ALA A 103 -1.55 -15.14 -21.99
C ALA A 103 -0.78 -15.60 -20.75
N ALA A 104 0.54 -15.76 -20.88
CA ALA A 104 1.36 -16.26 -19.79
C ALA A 104 1.32 -15.26 -18.63
N LYS A 105 0.91 -15.73 -17.44
CA LYS A 105 1.02 -14.96 -16.19
C LYS A 105 2.48 -14.87 -15.80
N VAL A 106 2.96 -13.66 -15.55
CA VAL A 106 4.41 -13.42 -15.36
C VAL A 106 4.80 -13.22 -13.91
N LEU A 107 3.91 -12.72 -13.07
CA LEU A 107 4.20 -12.33 -11.69
C LEU A 107 4.39 -13.55 -10.76
N LYS A 108 5.51 -13.60 -10.05
CA LYS A 108 5.89 -14.71 -9.13
C LYS A 108 5.89 -14.27 -7.67
N PRO A 109 5.25 -15.04 -6.76
CA PRO A 109 4.98 -14.57 -5.39
C PRO A 109 6.24 -14.39 -4.54
N ASP A 110 7.22 -15.26 -4.73
CA ASP A 110 8.36 -15.38 -3.82
C ASP A 110 9.71 -15.12 -4.50
N GLU A 111 9.68 -14.69 -5.77
CA GLU A 111 10.87 -14.40 -6.58
C GLU A 111 10.80 -12.97 -7.10
N PHE A 112 11.84 -12.18 -6.85
CA PHE A 112 11.96 -10.85 -7.46
C PHE A 112 12.30 -10.97 -8.94
N GLN A 113 11.56 -10.23 -9.76
CA GLN A 113 11.68 -10.18 -11.21
C GLN A 113 11.91 -8.74 -11.64
N GLU A 114 12.71 -8.57 -12.69
CA GLU A 114 12.99 -7.25 -13.23
C GLU A 114 11.97 -6.84 -14.29
N PHE A 115 11.47 -5.61 -14.16
CA PHE A 115 10.58 -5.01 -15.15
C PHE A 115 11.11 -3.64 -15.55
N GLU A 116 11.28 -3.43 -16.84
CA GLU A 116 11.86 -2.20 -17.41
C GLU A 116 10.80 -1.11 -17.56
N LEU A 117 11.14 0.11 -17.12
CA LEU A 117 10.34 1.31 -17.29
C LEU A 117 10.30 1.68 -18.78
N GLN A 118 9.12 1.55 -19.38
CA GLN A 118 8.85 1.89 -20.77
C GLN A 118 8.40 3.35 -20.94
N GLU A 119 7.58 3.85 -20.01
CA GLU A 119 6.98 5.17 -20.11
C GLU A 119 6.76 5.78 -18.72
N LYS A 120 6.90 7.11 -18.61
CA LYS A 120 6.66 7.88 -17.39
C LYS A 120 5.83 9.11 -17.72
N VAL A 121 4.61 9.18 -17.18
CA VAL A 121 3.69 10.31 -17.35
C VAL A 121 3.60 11.09 -16.05
N VAL A 122 4.13 12.31 -16.04
CA VAL A 122 4.07 13.19 -14.87
C VAL A 122 2.69 13.84 -14.80
N LEU A 123 1.96 13.59 -13.71
CA LEU A 123 0.61 14.15 -13.49
C LEU A 123 0.65 15.44 -12.68
N SER A 124 1.57 15.55 -11.73
CA SER A 124 1.75 16.73 -10.89
C SER A 124 3.20 16.84 -10.39
N HIS A 125 3.50 17.86 -9.60
CA HIS A 125 4.84 18.10 -9.03
C HIS A 125 5.40 16.91 -8.24
N ASN A 126 4.55 16.03 -7.69
CA ASN A 126 4.97 14.87 -6.90
C ASN A 126 4.25 13.58 -7.29
N VAL A 127 3.56 13.50 -8.42
CA VAL A 127 2.84 12.29 -8.86
C VAL A 127 3.17 11.96 -10.30
N ALA A 128 3.46 10.68 -10.57
CA ALA A 128 3.59 10.17 -11.92
C ALA A 128 3.00 8.76 -12.06
N ILE A 129 2.61 8.42 -13.29
CA ILE A 129 2.31 7.06 -13.71
C ILE A 129 3.58 6.49 -14.36
N TYR A 130 3.98 5.30 -13.91
CA TYR A 130 5.13 4.56 -14.40
C TYR A 130 4.63 3.28 -15.08
N ARG A 131 4.90 3.15 -16.37
CA ARG A 131 4.53 1.97 -17.17
C ARG A 131 5.74 1.06 -17.33
N PHE A 132 5.58 -0.18 -16.89
CA PHE A 132 6.61 -1.20 -16.97
C PHE A 132 6.23 -2.26 -18.00
N LYS A 133 7.16 -2.61 -18.89
CA LYS A 133 6.91 -3.59 -19.95
C LYS A 133 6.90 -5.02 -19.37
N LEU A 134 5.99 -5.84 -19.86
CA LEU A 134 6.01 -7.28 -19.62
C LEU A 134 6.92 -7.98 -20.66
N PRO A 135 7.30 -9.25 -20.45
CA PRO A 135 8.18 -10.00 -21.35
C PRO A 135 7.73 -10.02 -22.82
N THR A 136 6.42 -10.07 -23.08
CA THR A 136 5.84 -9.99 -24.43
C THR A 136 4.60 -9.10 -24.45
N PRO A 137 4.21 -8.53 -25.62
CA PRO A 137 2.98 -7.75 -25.76
C PRO A 137 1.69 -8.51 -25.40
N GLU A 138 1.72 -9.84 -25.45
CA GLU A 138 0.59 -10.72 -25.13
C GLU A 138 0.62 -11.23 -23.68
N SER A 139 1.71 -11.02 -22.95
CA SER A 139 1.83 -11.42 -21.55
C SER A 139 0.85 -10.63 -20.69
N ILE A 140 0.32 -11.25 -19.63
CA ILE A 140 -0.47 -10.56 -18.60
C ILE A 140 0.30 -10.56 -17.30
N PHE A 141 0.08 -9.54 -16.46
CA PHE A 141 0.82 -9.41 -15.22
C PHE A 141 0.50 -10.57 -14.28
N GLY A 142 -0.78 -10.94 -14.17
CA GLY A 142 -1.23 -12.05 -13.34
C GLY A 142 -1.47 -11.65 -11.90
N LEU A 143 -1.83 -10.38 -11.65
CA LEU A 143 -2.19 -9.86 -10.33
C LEU A 143 -3.70 -9.97 -10.10
N PRO A 144 -4.16 -10.81 -9.14
CA PRO A 144 -5.58 -10.85 -8.76
C PRO A 144 -6.09 -9.50 -8.26
N ILE A 145 -7.35 -9.19 -8.54
CA ILE A 145 -7.96 -7.90 -8.19
C ILE A 145 -8.11 -7.81 -6.66
N GLY A 146 -7.55 -6.74 -6.08
CA GLY A 146 -7.45 -6.51 -4.64
C GLY A 146 -6.11 -6.91 -4.03
N GLN A 147 -5.22 -7.53 -4.79
CA GLN A 147 -3.85 -7.82 -4.36
C GLN A 147 -2.88 -6.73 -4.83
N HIS A 148 -1.70 -6.71 -4.24
CA HIS A 148 -0.63 -5.76 -4.55
C HIS A 148 0.68 -6.49 -4.86
N ILE A 149 1.70 -5.72 -5.26
CA ILE A 149 3.07 -6.18 -5.46
C ILE A 149 4.00 -5.60 -4.40
N SER A 150 5.17 -6.21 -4.24
CA SER A 150 6.29 -5.66 -3.48
C SER A 150 7.38 -5.19 -4.43
N ILE A 151 7.79 -3.93 -4.33
CA ILE A 151 8.98 -3.39 -5.00
C ILE A 151 10.14 -3.43 -4.02
N GLY A 152 11.26 -4.01 -4.42
CA GLY A 152 12.51 -4.06 -3.66
C GLY A 152 13.56 -3.14 -4.28
N ALA A 153 14.32 -2.43 -3.45
CA ALA A 153 15.52 -1.72 -3.88
C ALA A 153 16.57 -1.71 -2.78
N ILE A 154 17.85 -1.78 -3.18
CA ILE A 154 19.01 -1.61 -2.28
C ILE A 154 19.38 -0.13 -2.31
N LEU A 155 19.10 0.60 -1.23
CA LEU A 155 19.24 2.06 -1.17
C LEU A 155 20.36 2.49 -0.20
N PRO A 156 21.17 3.51 -0.57
CA PRO A 156 22.22 4.04 0.29
C PRO A 156 21.63 4.72 1.53
N GLN A 157 22.34 4.61 2.64
CA GLN A 157 21.99 5.22 3.92
C GLN A 157 22.94 6.39 4.24
N PRO A 158 22.54 7.33 5.13
CA PRO A 158 23.37 8.48 5.50
C PRO A 158 24.75 8.14 6.07
N ASP A 159 24.90 6.94 6.65
CA ASP A 159 26.15 6.42 7.21
C ASP A 159 27.08 5.76 6.17
N GLY A 160 26.68 5.74 4.89
CA GLY A 160 27.42 5.13 3.80
C GLY A 160 27.14 3.64 3.58
N SER A 161 26.31 3.00 4.41
CA SER A 161 25.84 1.63 4.19
C SER A 161 24.74 1.56 3.12
N THR A 162 24.31 0.35 2.76
CA THR A 162 23.11 0.13 1.93
C THR A 162 22.10 -0.72 2.69
N LYS A 163 20.82 -0.50 2.42
CA LYS A 163 19.72 -1.25 3.02
C LYS A 163 18.77 -1.73 1.94
N GLU A 164 18.36 -3.00 2.00
CA GLU A 164 17.25 -3.48 1.19
C GLU A 164 15.94 -2.95 1.77
N ILE A 165 15.20 -2.23 0.94
CA ILE A 165 13.91 -1.64 1.31
C ILE A 165 12.85 -2.23 0.40
N ILE A 166 11.78 -2.74 1.00
CA ILE A 166 10.66 -3.35 0.30
C ILE A 166 9.39 -2.57 0.63
N ARG A 167 8.63 -2.14 -0.39
CA ARG A 167 7.37 -1.41 -0.23
C ARG A 167 6.27 -1.97 -1.12
N SER A 168 5.03 -1.90 -0.63
CA SER A 168 3.86 -2.37 -1.36
C SER A 168 3.32 -1.30 -2.30
N TYR A 169 2.94 -1.72 -3.51
CA TYR A 169 2.29 -0.89 -4.50
C TYR A 169 1.18 -1.66 -5.20
N THR A 170 0.04 -1.00 -5.44
CA THR A 170 -1.07 -1.58 -6.20
C THR A 170 -1.07 -0.98 -7.62
N PRO A 171 -0.83 -1.80 -8.66
CA PRO A 171 -1.02 -1.37 -10.04
C PRO A 171 -2.43 -0.85 -10.31
N ILE A 172 -2.51 0.15 -11.18
CA ILE A 172 -3.77 0.75 -11.63
C ILE A 172 -4.25 0.20 -12.98
N SER A 173 -3.42 -0.63 -13.62
CA SER A 173 -3.77 -1.44 -14.79
C SER A 173 -4.19 -2.86 -14.37
N GLY A 174 -4.81 -3.62 -15.27
CA GLY A 174 -5.17 -5.03 -15.01
C GLY A 174 -4.89 -5.94 -16.21
N ASP A 175 -5.06 -7.24 -16.00
CA ASP A 175 -4.76 -8.28 -17.01
C ASP A 175 -5.57 -8.17 -18.32
N HIS A 176 -6.58 -7.31 -18.38
CA HIS A 176 -7.29 -6.97 -19.62
C HIS A 176 -6.48 -6.06 -20.57
N GLN A 177 -5.37 -5.51 -20.07
CA GLN A 177 -4.39 -4.71 -20.80
C GLN A 177 -3.05 -5.47 -20.82
N PRO A 178 -2.83 -6.37 -21.79
CA PRO A 178 -1.60 -7.15 -21.86
C PRO A 178 -0.39 -6.28 -22.24
N GLY A 179 0.81 -6.81 -21.97
CA GLY A 179 2.07 -6.22 -22.39
C GLY A 179 2.69 -5.21 -21.43
N TYR A 180 1.95 -4.69 -20.44
CA TYR A 180 2.48 -3.77 -19.44
C TYR A 180 1.74 -3.82 -18.10
N PHE A 181 2.30 -3.16 -17.08
CA PHE A 181 1.54 -2.71 -15.92
C PHE A 181 1.89 -1.27 -15.54
N ASP A 182 0.93 -0.53 -15.00
CA ASP A 182 1.05 0.87 -14.62
C ASP A 182 1.00 1.04 -13.09
N LEU A 183 1.96 1.79 -12.55
CA LEU A 183 2.00 2.21 -11.15
C LEU A 183 1.77 3.71 -11.03
N LEU A 184 0.78 4.10 -10.23
CA LEU A 184 0.59 5.49 -9.81
C LEU A 184 1.35 5.73 -8.51
N ILE A 185 2.39 6.55 -8.54
CA ILE A 185 3.24 6.79 -7.37
C ILE A 185 3.33 8.27 -7.06
N LYS A 186 3.02 8.60 -5.80
CA LYS A 186 3.33 9.89 -5.19
C LYS A 186 4.74 9.82 -4.61
N SER A 187 5.63 10.70 -5.07
CA SER A 187 6.99 10.86 -4.56
C SER A 187 6.99 11.68 -3.28
N TYR A 188 7.80 11.25 -2.32
CA TYR A 188 8.04 11.95 -1.08
C TYR A 188 9.55 12.23 -1.00
N PRO A 189 10.00 13.48 -0.75
CA PRO A 189 11.43 13.80 -0.74
C PRO A 189 12.26 12.93 0.20
N GLN A 190 11.70 12.61 1.38
CA GLN A 190 12.32 11.73 2.38
C GLN A 190 11.87 10.26 2.26
N GLY A 191 11.06 9.93 1.25
CA GLY A 191 10.59 8.57 1.04
C GLY A 191 11.66 7.71 0.38
N ASN A 192 11.83 6.48 0.84
CA ASN A 192 12.82 5.55 0.31
C ASN A 192 12.51 5.13 -1.14
N ILE A 193 11.59 4.17 -1.32
CA ILE A 193 11.25 3.65 -2.65
C ILE A 193 10.59 4.71 -3.53
N SER A 194 9.76 5.60 -2.98
CA SER A 194 9.09 6.63 -3.77
C SER A 194 10.07 7.63 -4.40
N ASN A 195 11.16 8.01 -3.71
CA ASN A 195 12.23 8.82 -4.29
C ASN A 195 13.06 8.00 -5.31
N HIS A 196 13.37 6.74 -4.99
CA HIS A 196 14.02 5.84 -5.96
C HIS A 196 13.23 5.76 -7.28
N MET A 197 11.91 5.56 -7.22
CA MET A 197 11.03 5.56 -8.38
C MET A 197 11.05 6.91 -9.12
N ALA A 198 11.05 8.02 -8.39
CA ALA A 198 11.12 9.36 -8.98
C ALA A 198 12.42 9.59 -9.78
N SER A 199 13.52 8.97 -9.35
CA SER A 199 14.82 9.03 -10.02
C SER A 199 14.95 8.13 -11.27
N LEU A 200 14.02 7.19 -11.47
CA LEU A 200 14.08 6.26 -12.60
C LEU A 200 14.00 7.00 -13.95
N VAL A 201 14.85 6.55 -14.86
CA VAL A 201 14.89 6.92 -16.26
C VAL A 201 14.34 5.77 -17.11
N ILE A 202 13.66 6.10 -18.21
CA ILE A 202 13.16 5.12 -19.18
C ILE A 202 14.30 4.19 -19.61
N GLY A 203 14.01 2.88 -19.65
CA GLY A 203 14.98 1.82 -19.91
C GLY A 203 15.63 1.22 -18.65
N GLN A 204 15.41 1.80 -17.46
CA GLN A 204 15.84 1.19 -16.20
C GLN A 204 14.78 0.25 -15.63
N SER A 205 15.22 -0.76 -14.88
CA SER A 205 14.34 -1.76 -14.27
C SER A 205 14.11 -1.54 -12.79
N ILE A 206 12.97 -2.05 -12.31
CA ILE A 206 12.67 -2.25 -10.89
C ILE A 206 12.59 -3.74 -10.58
N GLN A 207 12.86 -4.11 -9.32
CA GLN A 207 12.64 -5.47 -8.84
C GLN A 207 11.27 -5.61 -8.19
N VAL A 208 10.47 -6.55 -8.68
CA VAL A 208 9.09 -6.77 -8.25
C VAL A 208 8.84 -8.24 -7.93
N ARG A 209 8.12 -8.51 -6.85
CA ARG A 209 7.51 -9.83 -6.58
C ARG A 209 6.05 -9.69 -6.20
N GLY A 210 5.26 -10.73 -6.39
CA GLY A 210 3.84 -10.74 -6.06
C GLY A 210 3.10 -11.91 -6.71
N PRO A 211 1.79 -12.03 -6.55
CA PRO A 211 0.94 -11.12 -5.81
C PRO A 211 1.07 -11.31 -4.29
N LYS A 212 0.72 -10.27 -3.53
CA LYS A 212 0.64 -10.26 -2.06
C LYS A 212 -0.69 -9.65 -1.62
N GLY A 213 -1.12 -9.94 -0.40
CA GLY A 213 -2.36 -9.45 0.19
C GLY A 213 -3.48 -10.50 0.24
N ALA A 214 -4.39 -10.34 1.21
CA ALA A 214 -5.46 -11.29 1.48
C ALA A 214 -6.75 -11.01 0.69
N PHE A 215 -6.92 -9.81 0.16
CA PHE A 215 -8.13 -9.45 -0.57
C PHE A 215 -8.09 -10.03 -1.98
N MET A 216 -9.20 -10.63 -2.41
CA MET A 216 -9.37 -11.10 -3.77
C MET A 216 -10.82 -10.89 -4.17
N TYR A 217 -11.06 -9.90 -5.02
CA TYR A 217 -12.39 -9.59 -5.52
C TYR A 217 -12.89 -10.66 -6.48
N THR A 218 -14.18 -10.99 -6.36
CA THR A 218 -14.92 -11.79 -7.34
C THR A 218 -16.24 -11.10 -7.68
N PRO A 219 -16.78 -11.27 -8.89
CA PRO A 219 -18.02 -10.62 -9.28
C PRO A 219 -19.18 -10.89 -8.33
N ASN A 220 -19.97 -9.86 -8.02
CA ASN A 220 -21.12 -9.89 -7.11
C ASN A 220 -20.81 -10.45 -5.70
N MET A 221 -19.56 -10.40 -5.22
CA MET A 221 -19.20 -10.97 -3.90
C MET A 221 -19.92 -10.31 -2.73
N VAL A 222 -20.34 -9.05 -2.90
CA VAL A 222 -21.17 -8.29 -1.96
C VAL A 222 -22.16 -7.46 -2.77
N ARG A 223 -23.26 -7.04 -2.15
CA ARG A 223 -24.20 -6.12 -2.79
C ARG A 223 -23.62 -4.71 -2.92
N HIS A 224 -22.82 -4.27 -1.93
CA HIS A 224 -22.35 -2.89 -1.87
C HIS A 224 -21.00 -2.78 -1.17
N PHE A 225 -20.05 -2.10 -1.80
CA PHE A 225 -18.84 -1.60 -1.14
C PHE A 225 -19.01 -0.17 -0.65
N GLY A 226 -18.69 0.06 0.64
CA GLY A 226 -18.26 1.37 1.10
C GLY A 226 -16.73 1.45 1.01
N MET A 227 -16.15 2.47 0.41
CA MET A 227 -14.70 2.61 0.30
C MET A 227 -14.27 3.92 0.94
N ILE A 228 -13.19 3.91 1.70
CA ILE A 228 -12.57 5.11 2.27
C ILE A 228 -11.10 5.11 1.89
N ALA A 229 -10.71 6.04 1.01
CA ALA A 229 -9.35 6.17 0.51
C ALA A 229 -8.72 7.50 0.92
N GLY A 230 -7.43 7.47 1.25
CA GLY A 230 -6.62 8.67 1.49
C GLY A 230 -5.40 8.72 0.57
N GLY A 231 -5.24 9.79 -0.21
CA GLY A 231 -4.08 9.96 -1.10
C GLY A 231 -3.87 8.78 -2.06
N THR A 232 -2.69 8.14 -2.03
CA THR A 232 -2.38 6.97 -2.87
C THR A 232 -3.16 5.71 -2.52
N GLY A 233 -3.90 5.70 -1.41
CA GLY A 233 -4.82 4.60 -1.05
C GLY A 233 -5.99 4.41 -2.03
N ILE A 234 -6.12 5.30 -3.03
CA ILE A 234 -7.07 5.14 -4.14
C ILE A 234 -6.74 3.94 -5.04
N THR A 235 -5.48 3.52 -5.12
CA THR A 235 -5.04 2.52 -6.11
C THR A 235 -5.71 1.14 -5.95
N PRO A 236 -5.82 0.52 -4.75
CA PRO A 236 -6.60 -0.72 -4.59
C PRO A 236 -8.10 -0.52 -4.86
N MET A 237 -8.65 0.66 -4.52
CA MET A 237 -10.06 0.97 -4.77
C MET A 237 -10.35 1.02 -6.27
N LEU A 238 -9.47 1.69 -7.03
CA LEU A 238 -9.58 1.82 -8.48
C LEU A 238 -9.53 0.45 -9.18
N GLN A 239 -8.66 -0.45 -8.73
CA GLN A 239 -8.58 -1.80 -9.29
C GLN A 239 -9.91 -2.56 -9.17
N ILE A 240 -10.61 -2.40 -8.04
CA ILE A 240 -11.92 -3.02 -7.78
C ILE A 240 -13.03 -2.30 -8.56
N ILE A 241 -13.04 -0.96 -8.57
CA ILE A 241 -14.05 -0.17 -9.30
C ILE A 241 -13.99 -0.48 -10.81
N ASP A 242 -12.79 -0.49 -11.41
CA ASP A 242 -12.60 -0.84 -12.82
C ASP A 242 -13.13 -2.25 -13.13
N ALA A 243 -12.82 -3.22 -12.26
CA ALA A 243 -13.31 -4.58 -12.42
C ALA A 243 -14.84 -4.68 -12.37
N ILE A 244 -15.47 -3.95 -11.44
CA ILE A 244 -16.93 -3.87 -11.32
C ILE A 244 -17.56 -3.29 -12.59
N ILE A 245 -17.01 -2.17 -13.09
CA ILE A 245 -17.51 -1.49 -14.29
C ILE A 245 -17.39 -2.41 -15.52
N ARG A 246 -16.24 -3.06 -15.71
CA ARG A 246 -16.06 -4.01 -16.82
C ARG A 246 -17.00 -5.22 -16.72
N GLY A 247 -17.28 -5.68 -15.49
CA GLY A 247 -18.19 -6.79 -15.24
C GLY A 247 -19.67 -6.50 -15.49
N ARG A 248 -20.08 -5.23 -15.69
CA ARG A 248 -21.49 -4.85 -15.88
C ARG A 248 -22.15 -5.60 -17.03
N ALA A 249 -21.43 -5.77 -18.14
CA ALA A 249 -21.91 -6.50 -19.31
C ALA A 249 -22.20 -7.99 -19.01
N ASP A 250 -21.53 -8.55 -18.00
CA ASP A 250 -21.61 -9.95 -17.58
C ASP A 250 -22.46 -10.14 -16.31
N GLY A 251 -23.30 -9.15 -15.97
CA GLY A 251 -24.27 -9.26 -14.88
C GLY A 251 -23.76 -8.83 -13.50
N GLU A 252 -22.67 -8.06 -13.42
CA GLU A 252 -22.23 -7.42 -12.18
C GLU A 252 -23.22 -6.35 -11.70
N LYS A 253 -23.67 -6.45 -10.44
CA LYS A 253 -24.66 -5.56 -9.81
C LYS A 253 -24.15 -4.84 -8.57
N THR A 254 -22.90 -5.09 -8.18
CA THR A 254 -22.26 -4.49 -7.00
C THR A 254 -22.29 -2.97 -7.12
N MET A 255 -22.70 -2.31 -6.05
CA MET A 255 -22.68 -0.86 -5.91
C MET A 255 -21.40 -0.42 -5.21
N VAL A 256 -20.95 0.81 -5.43
CA VAL A 256 -19.80 1.42 -4.74
C VAL A 256 -20.13 2.85 -4.32
N ASP A 257 -19.92 3.13 -3.03
CA ASP A 257 -19.80 4.48 -2.49
C ASP A 257 -18.36 4.68 -2.00
N LEU A 258 -17.62 5.61 -2.62
CA LEU A 258 -16.24 5.94 -2.26
C LEU A 258 -16.18 7.32 -1.60
N ILE A 259 -15.65 7.38 -0.37
CA ILE A 259 -15.14 8.62 0.23
C ILE A 259 -13.66 8.73 -0.10
N PHE A 260 -13.26 9.77 -0.84
CA PHE A 260 -11.87 10.00 -1.20
C PHE A 260 -11.35 11.28 -0.54
N ALA A 261 -10.42 11.13 0.39
CA ALA A 261 -9.90 12.20 1.23
C ALA A 261 -8.49 12.64 0.80
N ASN A 262 -8.31 13.95 0.61
CA ASN A 262 -7.04 14.57 0.24
C ASN A 262 -6.84 15.89 0.99
N VAL A 263 -5.61 16.41 1.00
CA VAL A 263 -5.33 17.68 1.69
C VAL A 263 -5.89 18.85 0.89
N ASN A 264 -5.48 19.00 -0.36
CA ASN A 264 -5.94 20.06 -1.26
C ASN A 264 -6.60 19.48 -2.52
N GLU A 265 -7.32 20.29 -3.30
CA GLU A 265 -7.97 19.83 -4.53
C GLU A 265 -6.98 19.26 -5.55
N GLN A 266 -5.80 19.87 -5.70
CA GLN A 266 -4.74 19.40 -6.59
C GLN A 266 -4.12 18.07 -6.16
N ASP A 267 -4.37 17.61 -4.93
CA ASP A 267 -3.92 16.31 -4.44
C ASP A 267 -4.87 15.17 -4.83
N ILE A 268 -6.05 15.46 -5.40
CA ILE A 268 -7.02 14.44 -5.82
C ILE A 268 -6.47 13.69 -7.04
N LEU A 269 -5.92 12.50 -6.77
CA LEU A 269 -5.33 11.66 -7.79
C LEU A 269 -6.39 11.12 -8.75
N LEU A 270 -6.13 11.22 -10.06
CA LEU A 270 -7.01 10.70 -11.11
C LEU A 270 -8.45 11.27 -11.08
N LYS A 271 -8.61 12.50 -10.57
CA LYS A 271 -9.92 13.16 -10.37
C LYS A 271 -10.84 13.06 -11.59
N ASP A 272 -10.39 13.50 -12.76
CA ASP A 272 -11.23 13.53 -13.96
C ASP A 272 -11.68 12.13 -14.40
N GLY A 273 -10.80 11.13 -14.24
CA GLY A 273 -11.12 9.73 -14.54
C GLY A 273 -12.16 9.16 -13.57
N LEU A 274 -11.98 9.43 -12.27
CA LEU A 274 -12.93 9.04 -11.22
C LEU A 274 -14.31 9.69 -11.43
N ASP A 275 -14.34 10.99 -11.70
CA ASP A 275 -15.58 11.73 -11.93
C ASP A 275 -16.30 11.22 -13.20
N ALA A 276 -15.55 10.89 -14.26
CA ALA A 276 -16.10 10.29 -15.47
C ALA A 276 -16.68 8.89 -15.21
N MET A 277 -16.02 8.06 -14.40
CA MET A 277 -16.53 6.75 -13.99
C MET A 277 -17.88 6.87 -13.26
N ALA A 278 -17.96 7.78 -12.28
CA ALA A 278 -19.19 8.03 -11.52
C ALA A 278 -20.33 8.62 -12.36
N GLN A 279 -20.00 9.40 -13.40
CA GLN A 279 -21.01 9.92 -14.35
C GLN A 279 -21.54 8.83 -15.29
N HIS A 280 -20.68 7.88 -15.68
CA HIS A 280 -21.04 6.84 -16.66
C HIS A 280 -21.77 5.65 -16.03
N ASP A 281 -21.39 5.25 -14.81
CA ASP A 281 -22.00 4.12 -14.10
C ASP A 281 -22.78 4.61 -12.86
N PRO A 282 -24.13 4.55 -12.87
CA PRO A 282 -24.94 4.99 -11.72
C PRO A 282 -24.75 4.12 -10.47
N GLY A 283 -24.08 2.98 -10.62
CA GLY A 283 -23.64 2.10 -9.55
C GLY A 283 -22.42 2.58 -8.79
N ILE A 284 -21.71 3.62 -9.27
CA ILE A 284 -20.48 4.15 -8.70
C ILE A 284 -20.72 5.60 -8.26
N ARG A 285 -20.52 5.87 -6.97
CA ARG A 285 -20.63 7.22 -6.39
C ARG A 285 -19.35 7.58 -5.67
N ILE A 286 -18.87 8.80 -5.89
CA ILE A 286 -17.60 9.29 -5.35
C ILE A 286 -17.85 10.59 -4.62
N HIS A 287 -17.36 10.65 -3.39
CA HIS A 287 -17.52 11.75 -2.45
C HIS A 287 -16.14 12.26 -2.05
N HIS A 288 -15.74 13.40 -2.62
CA HIS A 288 -14.45 14.02 -2.34
C HIS A 288 -14.50 14.79 -1.00
N VAL A 289 -13.46 14.64 -0.18
CA VAL A 289 -13.29 15.30 1.12
C VAL A 289 -11.93 15.99 1.16
N LEU A 290 -11.90 17.28 1.49
CA LEU A 290 -10.66 18.08 1.51
C LEU A 290 -10.40 18.72 2.86
N ASN A 291 -9.14 18.68 3.32
CA ASN A 291 -8.73 19.48 4.49
C ASN A 291 -8.74 20.99 4.16
N ASN A 292 -8.21 21.34 2.99
CA ASN A 292 -8.04 22.72 2.51
C ASN A 292 -8.83 22.90 1.20
N PRO A 293 -10.18 22.99 1.27
CA PRO A 293 -10.99 23.13 0.07
C PRO A 293 -10.84 24.53 -0.58
N PRO A 294 -10.95 24.63 -1.92
CA PRO A 294 -11.05 25.92 -2.60
C PRO A 294 -12.38 26.62 -2.29
N GLU A 295 -12.48 27.91 -2.60
CA GLU A 295 -13.74 28.64 -2.51
C GLU A 295 -14.81 27.99 -3.41
N GLY A 296 -16.03 27.85 -2.87
CA GLY A 296 -17.14 27.22 -3.59
C GLY A 296 -17.14 25.68 -3.58
N TRP A 297 -16.25 25.03 -2.83
CA TRP A 297 -16.24 23.57 -2.67
C TRP A 297 -17.56 23.04 -2.08
N THR A 298 -18.10 22.01 -2.72
CA THR A 298 -19.38 21.39 -2.34
C THR A 298 -19.24 19.99 -1.74
N GLY A 299 -18.02 19.46 -1.69
CA GLY A 299 -17.71 18.17 -1.10
C GLY A 299 -17.58 18.22 0.43
N GLY A 300 -17.03 17.15 1.02
CA GLY A 300 -16.71 17.13 2.44
C GLY A 300 -15.53 18.04 2.78
N VAL A 301 -15.50 18.53 4.01
CA VAL A 301 -14.47 19.45 4.52
C VAL A 301 -13.87 18.88 5.81
N GLY A 302 -12.55 18.93 5.93
CA GLY A 302 -11.79 18.42 7.07
C GLY A 302 -11.45 16.94 6.94
N PHE A 303 -11.35 16.25 8.08
CA PHE A 303 -11.17 14.79 8.11
C PHE A 303 -12.49 14.06 7.85
N VAL A 304 -12.40 12.80 7.42
CA VAL A 304 -13.57 11.93 7.28
C VAL A 304 -14.23 11.73 8.65
N THR A 305 -15.53 11.97 8.75
CA THR A 305 -16.30 11.88 10.00
C THR A 305 -17.35 10.77 9.98
N ALA A 306 -17.86 10.41 11.17
CA ALA A 306 -18.98 9.48 11.32
C ALA A 306 -20.23 9.93 10.55
N ASP A 307 -20.50 11.23 10.50
CA ASP A 307 -21.63 11.79 9.76
C ASP A 307 -21.46 11.63 8.25
N MET A 308 -20.24 11.83 7.73
CA MET A 308 -19.95 11.60 6.31
C MET A 308 -20.15 10.12 5.95
N ILE A 309 -19.65 9.21 6.78
CA ILE A 309 -19.82 7.76 6.58
C ILE A 309 -21.30 7.39 6.62
N THR A 310 -22.05 7.89 7.61
CA THR A 310 -23.49 7.63 7.74
C THR A 310 -24.30 8.17 6.57
N LYS A 311 -23.89 9.33 6.03
CA LYS A 311 -24.57 10.00 4.93
C LYS A 311 -24.31 9.32 3.58
N TRP A 312 -23.09 8.84 3.35
CA TRP A 312 -22.63 8.44 2.02
C TRP A 312 -22.37 6.95 1.86
N LEU A 313 -21.95 6.23 2.89
CA LEU A 313 -21.64 4.80 2.78
C LEU A 313 -22.87 3.91 3.09
N PRO A 314 -22.91 2.67 2.58
CA PRO A 314 -23.97 1.72 2.90
C PRO A 314 -24.01 1.38 4.38
N ARG A 315 -25.20 1.36 4.99
CA ARG A 315 -25.37 0.89 6.38
C ARG A 315 -24.83 -0.54 6.58
N PRO A 316 -24.40 -0.90 7.80
CA PRO A 316 -23.95 -2.25 8.12
C PRO A 316 -24.98 -3.31 7.72
N ALA A 317 -24.55 -4.32 6.96
CA ALA A 317 -25.31 -5.50 6.60
C ALA A 317 -24.35 -6.64 6.20
N ASP A 318 -24.82 -7.89 6.23
CA ASP A 318 -23.99 -9.06 5.91
C ASP A 318 -23.50 -9.09 4.46
N ASP A 319 -24.20 -8.39 3.56
CA ASP A 319 -23.89 -8.26 2.13
C ASP A 319 -23.23 -6.91 1.78
N VAL A 320 -22.64 -6.24 2.77
CA VAL A 320 -21.91 -4.97 2.63
C VAL A 320 -20.48 -5.16 3.14
N LYS A 321 -19.51 -4.55 2.45
CA LYS A 321 -18.12 -4.52 2.91
C LYS A 321 -17.56 -3.11 2.85
N VAL A 322 -16.84 -2.69 3.90
CA VAL A 322 -16.10 -1.43 3.95
C VAL A 322 -14.63 -1.70 3.65
N LEU A 323 -14.05 -0.98 2.70
CA LEU A 323 -12.64 -1.07 2.34
C LEU A 323 -11.90 0.20 2.75
N LEU A 324 -10.76 0.07 3.42
CA LEU A 324 -9.94 1.17 3.93
C LEU A 324 -8.54 1.11 3.33
N CYS A 325 -8.04 2.23 2.80
CA CYS A 325 -6.63 2.35 2.44
C CYS A 325 -6.18 3.81 2.48
N GLY A 326 -5.08 4.10 3.15
CA GLY A 326 -4.58 5.46 3.32
C GLY A 326 -3.50 5.52 4.40
N PRO A 327 -3.13 6.74 4.86
CA PRO A 327 -2.17 6.90 5.93
C PRO A 327 -2.57 6.13 7.21
N PRO A 328 -1.64 5.54 7.97
CA PRO A 328 -1.95 4.73 9.15
C PRO A 328 -2.87 5.43 10.18
N PRO A 329 -2.70 6.73 10.51
CA PRO A 329 -3.60 7.42 11.42
C PRO A 329 -5.04 7.48 10.90
N MET A 330 -5.22 7.66 9.60
CA MET A 330 -6.55 7.65 8.96
C MET A 330 -7.18 6.27 9.05
N VAL A 331 -6.46 5.20 8.70
CA VAL A 331 -6.98 3.83 8.74
C VAL A 331 -7.37 3.45 10.16
N SER A 332 -6.51 3.75 11.14
CA SER A 332 -6.76 3.49 12.57
C SER A 332 -8.02 4.21 13.07
N ALA A 333 -8.19 5.49 12.70
CA ALA A 333 -9.38 6.25 13.03
C ALA A 333 -10.65 5.67 12.37
N MET A 334 -10.57 5.29 11.08
CA MET A 334 -11.73 4.76 10.35
C MET A 334 -12.17 3.38 10.84
N LYS A 335 -11.25 2.52 11.30
CA LYS A 335 -11.59 1.27 11.99
C LYS A 335 -12.46 1.55 13.24
N LYS A 336 -12.09 2.52 14.07
CA LYS A 336 -12.84 2.90 15.28
C LYS A 336 -14.21 3.53 14.95
N VAL A 337 -14.24 4.43 13.95
CA VAL A 337 -15.49 5.10 13.55
C VAL A 337 -16.48 4.10 12.96
N THR A 338 -16.04 3.19 12.08
CA THR A 338 -16.91 2.14 11.53
C THR A 338 -17.44 1.21 12.62
N GLU A 339 -16.62 0.80 13.59
CA GLU A 339 -17.13 0.04 14.75
C GLU A 339 -18.23 0.81 15.51
N SER A 340 -18.03 2.11 15.77
CA SER A 340 -19.04 2.94 16.45
C SER A 340 -20.36 3.10 15.68
N LEU A 341 -20.32 2.90 14.35
CA LEU A 341 -21.49 2.96 13.47
C LEU A 341 -22.18 1.60 13.29
N GLY A 342 -21.71 0.56 13.99
CA GLY A 342 -22.34 -0.76 14.00
C GLY A 342 -21.83 -1.74 12.93
N TYR A 343 -20.71 -1.42 12.26
CA TYR A 343 -20.00 -2.42 11.47
C TYR A 343 -19.25 -3.39 12.38
N GLN A 344 -18.97 -4.59 11.89
CA GLN A 344 -18.15 -5.56 12.62
C GLN A 344 -16.77 -4.97 12.90
N LYS A 345 -16.28 -5.18 14.13
CA LYS A 345 -14.96 -4.75 14.56
C LYS A 345 -13.88 -5.24 13.59
N ALA A 346 -13.12 -4.30 13.03
CA ALA A 346 -12.01 -4.61 12.15
C ALA A 346 -10.91 -5.37 12.91
N ARG A 347 -10.31 -6.37 12.26
CA ARG A 347 -9.15 -7.08 12.81
C ARG A 347 -7.88 -6.22 12.69
N PRO A 348 -6.82 -6.52 13.48
CA PRO A 348 -5.50 -5.93 13.26
C PRO A 348 -5.03 -6.21 11.82
N VAL A 349 -5.00 -7.49 11.45
CA VAL A 349 -4.76 -7.97 10.08
C VAL A 349 -6.07 -8.43 9.46
N SER A 350 -6.49 -7.73 8.40
CA SER A 350 -7.73 -8.02 7.69
C SER A 350 -7.71 -9.39 7.01
N LYS A 351 -8.83 -10.10 7.07
CA LYS A 351 -9.08 -11.30 6.26
C LYS A 351 -10.22 -11.06 5.28
N LEU A 352 -10.24 -11.86 4.21
CA LEU A 352 -11.18 -11.68 3.11
C LEU A 352 -12.65 -11.62 3.58
N GLU A 353 -13.01 -12.39 4.60
CA GLU A 353 -14.37 -12.44 5.14
C GLU A 353 -14.78 -11.18 5.94
N ASP A 354 -13.84 -10.39 6.44
CA ASP A 354 -14.12 -9.32 7.40
C ASP A 354 -14.98 -8.20 6.79
N GLN A 355 -16.05 -7.77 7.48
CA GLN A 355 -16.91 -6.70 6.96
C GLN A 355 -16.17 -5.38 6.75
N VAL A 356 -15.16 -5.08 7.58
CA VAL A 356 -14.27 -3.94 7.41
C VAL A 356 -12.87 -4.47 7.10
N PHE A 357 -12.38 -4.19 5.89
CA PHE A 357 -11.09 -4.64 5.39
C PHE A 357 -10.16 -3.44 5.17
N ALA A 358 -9.04 -3.40 5.89
CA ALA A 358 -7.94 -2.49 5.60
C ALA A 358 -6.87 -3.19 4.74
N PHE A 359 -6.48 -2.55 3.64
CA PHE A 359 -5.47 -3.04 2.69
C PHE A 359 -4.05 -3.01 3.23
#